data_AF-A0A8S4GB64-F1
#
_entry.id   AF-A0A8S4GB64-F1
#
_cell.length_a   1.000
_cell.length_b   1.000
_cell.length_c   1.000
_cell.angle_alpha   90.00
_cell.angle_beta   90.00
_cell.angle_gamma   90.00
#
_symmetry.space_group_name_H-M   'P 1'
#
loop_
_entity.id
_entity.type
_entity.pdbx_description
1 polymer ?
#
loop_
_entity_poly.entity_id
_entity_poly.type
_entity_poly.pdbx_seq_one_letter_code
_entity_poly.pdbx_strand_id
1 'polypeptide(L)'
;MRWSEWWAVALVLGGCAAQPAPTVCHDESCRCDSFTRVICNCTQNYDEVTLRPDGAYRVPSTATAIIISGCARVYFLADTARALPQLRLVRLEHVRHVYLAERALAAPRAPRARPPRRPRPAPRHTQLHRQRGRLARRQGPHRRHIHHQQPNPRHQTLRLLQSHWR
;
A
#
# COMPACT_ATOMS: atom_id res chain seq x y z
N MET A 1 11.37 -32.90 -55.85
CA MET A 1 10.54 -33.45 -54.77
C MET A 1 11.32 -33.45 -53.45
N ARG A 2 11.54 -32.28 -52.82
CA ARG A 2 12.21 -32.18 -51.49
C ARG A 2 11.50 -31.22 -50.52
N TRP A 3 10.28 -30.80 -50.85
CA TRP A 3 9.51 -29.84 -50.05
C TRP A 3 8.81 -30.49 -48.84
N SER A 4 8.55 -31.80 -48.91
CA SER A 4 7.89 -32.56 -47.85
C SER A 4 8.77 -32.77 -46.62
N GLU A 5 10.10 -32.83 -46.78
CA GLU A 5 11.04 -33.05 -45.66
C GLU A 5 11.16 -31.82 -44.74
N TRP A 6 10.91 -30.62 -45.28
CA TRP A 6 11.03 -29.37 -44.51
C TRP A 6 9.88 -29.17 -43.51
N TRP A 7 8.71 -29.75 -43.77
CA TRP A 7 7.57 -29.69 -42.86
C TRP A 7 7.81 -30.42 -41.54
N ALA A 8 8.56 -31.54 -41.58
CA ALA A 8 8.91 -32.28 -40.38
C ALA A 8 9.82 -31.45 -39.46
N VAL A 9 10.77 -30.69 -40.03
CA VAL A 9 11.67 -29.80 -39.27
C VAL A 9 10.89 -28.61 -38.70
N ALA A 10 9.97 -28.02 -39.46
CA ALA A 10 9.14 -26.91 -38.99
C ALA A 10 8.19 -27.33 -37.84
N LEU A 11 7.64 -28.55 -37.88
CA LEU A 11 6.77 -29.06 -36.82
C LEU A 11 7.54 -29.38 -35.52
N VAL A 12 8.76 -29.91 -35.62
CA VAL A 12 9.60 -30.19 -34.44
C VAL A 12 10.10 -28.90 -33.77
N LEU A 13 10.45 -27.86 -34.55
CA LEU A 13 10.82 -26.56 -33.99
C LEU A 13 9.63 -25.75 -33.46
N GLY A 14 8.43 -25.92 -34.02
CA GLY A 14 7.21 -25.25 -33.56
C GLY A 14 6.64 -25.80 -32.24
N GLY A 15 7.06 -27.01 -31.83
CA GLY A 15 6.53 -27.72 -30.66
C GLY A 15 7.07 -27.25 -29.30
N CYS A 16 8.05 -26.34 -29.26
CA CYS A 16 8.52 -25.74 -28.00
C CYS A 16 7.53 -24.67 -27.51
N ALA A 17 6.30 -25.06 -27.25
CA ALA A 17 5.37 -24.24 -26.47
C ALA A 17 5.90 -24.19 -25.04
N ALA A 18 6.37 -23.01 -24.61
CA ALA A 18 6.82 -22.77 -23.25
C ALA A 18 5.72 -23.21 -22.27
N GLN A 19 5.96 -24.31 -21.55
CA GLN A 19 5.01 -24.76 -20.54
C GLN A 19 4.91 -23.68 -19.46
N PRO A 20 3.69 -23.33 -19.00
CA PRO A 20 3.52 -22.34 -17.96
C PRO A 20 4.28 -22.82 -16.72
N ALA A 21 5.26 -22.02 -16.28
CA ALA A 21 6.00 -22.34 -15.07
C ALA A 21 5.02 -22.53 -13.90
N PRO A 22 5.27 -23.51 -13.02
CA PRO A 22 4.39 -23.77 -11.88
C PRO A 22 4.26 -22.50 -11.04
N THR A 23 3.03 -22.18 -10.68
CA THR A 23 2.70 -21.05 -9.80
C THR A 23 2.64 -21.52 -8.35
N VAL A 24 2.61 -20.57 -7.41
CA VAL A 24 2.39 -20.88 -5.99
C VAL A 24 1.11 -21.69 -5.74
N CYS A 25 0.16 -21.66 -6.68
CA CYS A 25 -1.08 -22.42 -6.64
C CYS A 25 -0.89 -23.93 -6.80
N HIS A 26 0.28 -24.37 -7.25
CA HIS A 26 0.64 -25.79 -7.38
C HIS A 26 1.35 -26.31 -6.13
N ASP A 27 1.58 -25.46 -5.13
CA ASP A 27 2.16 -25.87 -3.86
C ASP A 27 1.07 -26.49 -2.97
N GLU A 28 1.41 -27.53 -2.21
CA GLU A 28 0.43 -28.25 -1.39
C GLU A 28 -0.09 -27.41 -0.22
N SER A 29 0.69 -26.41 0.19
CA SER A 29 0.31 -25.44 1.22
C SER A 29 -0.53 -24.28 0.69
N CYS A 30 -0.64 -24.10 -0.64
CA CYS A 30 -1.28 -22.93 -1.25
C CYS A 30 -2.24 -23.31 -2.38
N ARG A 31 -3.47 -22.82 -2.30
CA ARG A 31 -4.46 -22.95 -3.37
C ARG A 31 -4.84 -21.60 -3.93
N CYS A 32 -5.17 -21.57 -5.21
CA CYS A 32 -5.71 -20.39 -5.86
C CYS A 32 -7.17 -20.60 -6.24
N ASP A 33 -8.01 -19.64 -5.88
CA ASP A 33 -9.41 -19.64 -6.29
C ASP A 33 -9.55 -19.04 -7.70
N SER A 34 -10.63 -19.42 -8.38
CA SER A 34 -11.14 -18.86 -9.63
C SER A 34 -11.23 -17.33 -9.63
N PHE A 35 -11.38 -16.70 -8.45
CA PHE A 35 -11.42 -15.26 -8.24
C PHE A 35 -10.05 -14.61 -8.02
N THR A 36 -8.95 -15.22 -8.47
CA THR A 36 -7.57 -14.67 -8.35
C THR A 36 -7.09 -14.48 -6.91
N ARG A 37 -7.60 -15.27 -5.97
CA ARG A 37 -7.18 -15.22 -4.56
C ARG A 37 -6.18 -16.32 -4.28
N VAL A 38 -5.04 -15.96 -3.71
CA VAL A 38 -4.03 -16.92 -3.24
C VAL A 38 -4.29 -17.18 -1.77
N ILE A 39 -4.53 -18.43 -1.41
CA ILE A 39 -4.86 -18.87 -0.05
C ILE A 39 -3.84 -19.92 0.37
N CYS A 40 -2.95 -19.55 1.27
CA CYS A 40 -1.94 -20.44 1.84
C CYS A 40 -2.31 -20.82 3.28
N ASN A 41 -2.26 -22.11 3.58
CA ASN A 41 -2.49 -22.65 4.92
C ASN A 41 -1.34 -23.59 5.29
N CYS A 42 -0.51 -23.16 6.23
CA CYS A 42 0.62 -23.93 6.72
C CYS A 42 0.17 -25.00 7.71
N THR A 43 0.76 -26.19 7.61
CA THR A 43 0.58 -27.29 8.57
C THR A 43 1.89 -27.55 9.30
N GLN A 44 1.94 -28.49 10.25
CA GLN A 44 3.18 -28.78 10.98
C GLN A 44 4.34 -29.25 10.07
N ASN A 45 4.03 -29.76 8.87
CA ASN A 45 5.03 -30.21 7.90
C ASN A 45 5.56 -29.08 7.01
N TYR A 46 4.84 -27.95 6.92
CA TYR A 46 5.17 -26.81 6.07
C TYR A 46 4.87 -25.53 6.84
N ASP A 47 5.86 -25.03 7.57
CA ASP A 47 5.71 -23.90 8.49
C ASP A 47 6.15 -22.56 7.86
N GLU A 48 6.75 -22.59 6.67
CA GLU A 48 7.25 -21.43 5.97
C GLU A 48 6.61 -21.28 4.58
N VAL A 49 6.26 -20.04 4.20
CA VAL A 49 5.77 -19.69 2.85
C VAL A 49 6.61 -18.58 2.28
N THR A 50 7.04 -18.73 1.02
CA THR A 50 7.79 -17.71 0.29
C THR A 50 7.03 -17.25 -0.94
N LEU A 51 6.69 -15.96 -0.98
CA LEU A 51 6.02 -15.32 -2.09
C LEU A 51 7.04 -14.66 -3.01
N ARG A 52 6.98 -15.03 -4.29
CA ARG A 52 7.89 -14.62 -5.35
C ARG A 52 7.15 -13.84 -6.44
N PRO A 53 7.74 -12.76 -6.98
CA PRO A 53 7.21 -12.09 -8.16
C PRO A 53 7.35 -12.96 -9.42
N ASP A 54 8.49 -13.66 -9.53
CA ASP A 54 8.90 -14.35 -10.75
C ASP A 54 9.50 -15.75 -10.45
N GLY A 55 9.70 -16.53 -11.51
CA GLY A 55 10.31 -17.87 -11.43
C GLY A 55 9.31 -18.98 -11.06
N ALA A 56 9.85 -20.10 -10.57
CA ALA A 56 9.05 -21.22 -10.11
C ALA A 56 8.30 -20.84 -8.81
N TYR A 57 7.05 -21.28 -8.73
CA TYR A 57 6.12 -21.00 -7.64
C TYR A 57 5.83 -19.50 -7.45
N ARG A 58 5.84 -18.73 -8.54
CA ARG A 58 5.49 -17.31 -8.50
C ARG A 58 4.03 -17.08 -8.13
N VAL A 59 3.75 -15.94 -7.53
CA VAL A 59 2.40 -15.45 -7.33
C VAL A 59 1.83 -15.00 -8.69
N PRO A 60 0.64 -15.45 -9.11
CA PRO A 60 0.05 -14.99 -10.36
C PRO A 60 -0.13 -13.47 -10.38
N SER A 61 0.28 -12.81 -11.47
CA SER A 61 0.15 -11.34 -11.63
C SER A 61 -1.29 -10.83 -11.59
N THR A 62 -2.25 -11.74 -11.81
CA THR A 62 -3.69 -11.48 -11.71
C THR A 62 -4.20 -11.50 -10.27
N ALA A 63 -3.37 -11.88 -9.28
CA ALA A 63 -3.81 -12.05 -7.91
C ALA A 63 -4.33 -10.73 -7.31
N THR A 64 -5.56 -10.76 -6.80
CA THR A 64 -6.21 -9.60 -6.16
C THR A 64 -6.14 -9.63 -4.64
N ALA A 65 -5.99 -10.83 -4.06
CA ALA A 65 -5.83 -11.00 -2.63
C ALA A 65 -4.87 -12.15 -2.31
N ILE A 66 -4.09 -11.96 -1.25
CA ILE A 66 -3.21 -12.98 -0.66
C ILE A 66 -3.65 -13.20 0.77
N ILE A 67 -4.00 -14.42 1.13
CA ILE A 67 -4.46 -14.83 2.46
C ILE A 67 -3.53 -15.94 2.94
N ILE A 68 -2.85 -15.73 4.06
CA ILE A 68 -1.89 -16.68 4.61
C ILE A 68 -2.28 -16.95 6.06
N SER A 69 -2.43 -18.23 6.40
CA SER A 69 -2.84 -18.67 7.74
C SER A 69 -1.93 -19.75 8.30
N GLY A 70 -1.65 -19.68 9.61
CA GLY A 70 -0.99 -20.75 10.36
C GLY A 70 0.51 -20.92 10.12
N CYS A 71 1.16 -20.02 9.36
CA CYS A 71 2.58 -20.14 9.04
C CYS A 71 3.48 -19.59 10.15
N ALA A 72 4.55 -20.30 10.49
CA ALA A 72 5.58 -19.77 11.38
C ALA A 72 6.30 -18.58 10.74
N ARG A 73 6.57 -18.64 9.43
CA ARG A 73 7.31 -17.59 8.71
C ARG A 73 6.72 -17.34 7.33
N VAL A 74 6.62 -16.07 6.97
CA VAL A 74 6.21 -15.64 5.64
C VAL A 74 7.28 -14.73 5.06
N TYR A 75 7.74 -15.05 3.86
CA TYR A 75 8.73 -14.27 3.13
C TYR A 75 8.09 -13.58 1.93
N PHE A 76 8.11 -12.25 1.94
CA PHE A 76 7.81 -11.43 0.76
C PHE A 76 9.15 -11.02 0.13
N LEU A 77 9.49 -11.62 -1.01
CA LEU A 77 10.70 -11.25 -1.75
C LEU A 77 10.58 -9.85 -2.37
N ALA A 78 11.72 -9.28 -2.76
CA ALA A 78 11.75 -7.96 -3.39
C ALA A 78 10.84 -7.91 -4.62
N ASP A 79 10.16 -6.78 -4.81
CA ASP A 79 9.29 -6.50 -5.96
C ASP A 79 8.05 -7.40 -6.09
N THR A 80 7.79 -8.29 -5.11
CA THR A 80 6.55 -9.10 -5.07
C THR A 80 5.31 -8.22 -5.12
N ALA A 81 5.23 -7.15 -4.33
CA ALA A 81 4.05 -6.29 -4.34
C ALA A 81 3.94 -5.48 -5.64
N ARG A 82 5.08 -5.07 -6.23
CA ARG A 82 5.11 -4.32 -7.50
C ARG A 82 4.69 -5.18 -8.70
N ALA A 83 5.06 -6.46 -8.69
CA ALA A 83 4.69 -7.41 -9.73
C ALA A 83 3.19 -7.78 -9.72
N LEU A 84 2.46 -7.38 -8.68
CA LEU A 84 1.04 -7.68 -8.49
C LEU A 84 0.20 -6.40 -8.56
N PRO A 85 0.02 -5.79 -9.76
CA PRO A 85 -0.66 -4.51 -9.91
C PRO A 85 -2.14 -4.55 -9.53
N GLN A 86 -2.74 -5.75 -9.47
CA GLN A 86 -4.13 -5.96 -9.08
C GLN A 86 -4.31 -6.26 -7.59
N LEU A 87 -3.22 -6.38 -6.83
CA LEU A 87 -3.27 -6.76 -5.42
C LEU A 87 -3.90 -5.65 -4.58
N ARG A 88 -4.99 -6.00 -3.89
CA ARG A 88 -5.74 -5.08 -3.03
C ARG A 88 -5.66 -5.43 -1.56
N LEU A 89 -5.50 -6.71 -1.25
CA LEU A 89 -5.56 -7.22 0.11
C LEU A 89 -4.45 -8.23 0.37
N VAL A 90 -3.73 -8.04 1.47
CA VAL A 90 -2.86 -9.05 2.07
C VAL A 90 -3.36 -9.30 3.48
N ARG A 91 -3.82 -10.51 3.77
CA ARG A 91 -4.32 -10.93 5.08
C ARG A 91 -3.41 -12.01 5.66
N LEU A 92 -2.89 -11.75 6.85
CA LEU A 92 -2.01 -12.65 7.58
C LEU A 92 -2.69 -13.05 8.89
N GLU A 93 -2.90 -14.34 9.10
CA GLU A 93 -3.57 -14.88 10.27
C GLU A 93 -2.69 -15.91 10.97
N HIS A 94 -2.57 -15.82 12.30
CA HIS A 94 -1.79 -16.76 13.09
C HIS A 94 -0.33 -16.92 12.58
N VAL A 95 0.24 -15.85 12.00
CA VAL A 95 1.61 -15.84 11.49
C VAL A 95 2.56 -15.35 12.59
N ARG A 96 3.64 -16.11 12.87
CA ARG A 96 4.60 -15.72 13.92
C ARG A 96 5.56 -14.64 13.44
N HIS A 97 6.12 -14.78 12.23
CA HIS A 97 7.11 -13.85 11.69
C HIS A 97 6.84 -13.52 10.22
N VAL A 98 7.03 -12.26 9.86
CA VAL A 98 6.91 -11.78 8.48
C VAL A 98 8.24 -11.12 8.08
N TYR A 99 8.82 -11.61 7.01
CA TYR A 99 10.05 -11.11 6.42
C TYR A 99 9.70 -10.37 5.13
N LEU A 100 9.94 -9.07 5.08
CA LEU A 100 9.77 -8.28 3.88
C LEU A 100 11.15 -7.88 3.35
N ALA A 101 11.56 -8.49 2.23
CA ALA A 101 12.73 -8.07 1.46
C ALA A 101 12.37 -6.95 0.46
N GLU A 102 11.32 -6.19 0.74
CA GLU A 102 10.78 -5.15 -0.12
C GLU A 102 11.58 -3.85 0.04
N ARG A 103 12.33 -3.46 -0.99
CA ARG A 103 12.79 -2.07 -1.15
C ARG A 103 11.61 -1.13 -1.51
N ALA A 104 10.40 -1.65 -1.77
CA ALA A 104 9.24 -0.85 -2.21
C ALA A 104 8.39 -0.21 -1.10
N LEU A 105 8.63 -0.50 0.19
CA LEU A 105 8.01 0.26 1.29
C LEU A 105 8.53 1.70 1.41
N ALA A 106 9.46 2.11 0.54
CA ALA A 106 9.79 3.51 0.35
C ALA A 106 8.53 4.28 -0.08
N ALA A 107 7.87 4.92 0.89
CA ALA A 107 6.74 5.79 0.64
C ALA A 107 7.07 6.73 -0.53
N PRO A 108 6.12 6.98 -1.46
CA PRO A 108 6.29 7.99 -2.48
C PRO A 108 6.75 9.28 -1.79
N ARG A 109 7.91 9.80 -2.18
CA ARG A 109 8.36 11.10 -1.65
C ARG A 109 7.24 12.09 -1.94
N ALA A 110 6.67 12.66 -0.88
CA ALA A 110 5.62 13.67 -1.01
C ALA A 110 6.10 14.72 -2.02
N PRO A 111 5.26 15.12 -2.99
CA PRO A 111 5.64 16.14 -3.96
C PRO A 111 6.12 17.35 -3.17
N ARG A 112 7.37 17.77 -3.39
CA ARG A 112 7.94 18.95 -2.74
C ARG A 112 6.94 20.09 -2.93
N ALA A 113 6.34 20.55 -1.84
CA ALA A 113 5.45 21.70 -1.86
C ALA A 113 6.21 22.82 -2.61
N ARG A 114 5.61 23.33 -3.69
CA ARG A 114 6.17 24.50 -4.39
C ARG A 114 6.39 25.58 -3.33
N PRO A 115 7.59 26.18 -3.24
CA PRO A 115 7.79 27.28 -2.30
C PRO A 115 6.71 28.33 -2.55
N PRO A 116 6.17 28.96 -1.50
CA PRO A 116 5.13 29.97 -1.64
C PRO A 116 5.62 31.02 -2.63
N ARG A 117 4.81 31.25 -3.68
CA ARG A 117 5.06 32.34 -4.64
C ARG A 117 5.24 33.62 -3.82
N ARG A 118 6.45 34.20 -3.86
CA ARG A 118 6.69 35.51 -3.23
C ARG A 118 5.60 36.46 -3.71
N PRO A 119 4.93 37.19 -2.80
CA PRO A 119 3.95 38.20 -3.21
C PRO A 119 4.64 39.18 -4.15
N ARG A 120 4.04 39.37 -5.32
CA ARG A 120 4.51 40.32 -6.32
C ARG A 120 4.48 41.70 -5.66
N PRO A 121 5.58 42.48 -5.64
CA PRO A 121 5.58 43.78 -5.02
C PRO A 121 4.50 44.64 -5.67
N ALA A 122 3.63 45.21 -4.83
CA ALA A 122 2.57 46.09 -5.28
C ALA A 122 3.17 47.31 -6.01
N PRO A 123 2.52 47.82 -7.06
CA PRO A 123 2.96 49.04 -7.73
C PRO A 123 3.00 50.18 -6.71
N ARG A 124 4.16 50.85 -6.62
CA ARG A 124 4.33 52.06 -5.82
C ARG A 124 3.38 53.13 -6.35
N HIS A 125 2.24 53.30 -5.72
CA HIS A 125 1.47 54.53 -5.85
C HIS A 125 2.28 55.64 -5.17
N THR A 126 2.72 56.58 -5.99
CA THR A 126 3.32 57.85 -5.61
C THR A 126 2.44 58.53 -4.56
N GLN A 127 2.91 58.59 -3.32
CA GLN A 127 2.34 59.43 -2.28
C GLN A 127 2.58 60.90 -2.66
N LEU A 128 1.52 61.64 -2.96
CA LEU A 128 1.54 63.08 -2.84
C LEU A 128 0.25 63.56 -2.17
N HIS A 129 0.44 64.22 -1.03
CA HIS A 129 -0.54 65.00 -0.27
C HIS A 129 -1.72 64.24 0.34
N ARG A 130 -1.82 64.21 1.68
CA ARG A 130 -2.40 65.34 2.43
C ARG A 130 -2.32 65.05 3.94
N GLN A 131 -1.46 65.81 4.62
CA GLN A 131 -1.58 66.04 6.05
C GLN A 131 -2.89 66.77 6.33
N ARG A 132 -3.67 66.34 7.34
CA ARG A 132 -4.24 67.18 8.42
C ARG A 132 -5.26 66.38 9.22
N GLY A 133 -5.19 66.49 10.53
CA GLY A 133 -6.30 66.14 11.43
C GLY A 133 -5.92 65.27 12.62
N ARG A 134 -5.07 65.80 13.53
CA ARG A 134 -5.01 65.32 14.91
C ARG A 134 -6.26 65.76 15.68
N LEU A 135 -6.53 65.01 16.77
CA LEU A 135 -7.33 65.32 17.97
C LEU A 135 -8.76 64.75 17.97
N ALA A 136 -8.98 63.68 18.73
CA ALA A 136 -9.35 63.78 20.16
C ALA A 136 -10.04 62.50 20.65
N ARG A 137 -10.00 62.32 21.98
CA ARG A 137 -10.78 61.39 22.84
C ARG A 137 -10.29 59.93 22.83
N ARG A 138 -9.54 59.45 23.83
CA ARG A 138 -9.78 59.43 25.30
C ARG A 138 -11.07 58.69 25.63
N GLN A 139 -10.95 57.42 26.06
CA GLN A 139 -11.56 56.81 27.26
C GLN A 139 -11.81 55.30 27.11
N GLY A 140 -11.20 54.54 28.03
CA GLY A 140 -11.97 53.57 28.83
C GLY A 140 -12.06 52.11 28.37
N PRO A 141 -12.32 51.18 29.31
CA PRO A 141 -11.56 49.93 29.42
C PRO A 141 -12.41 48.66 29.30
N HIS A 142 -11.73 47.52 29.49
CA HIS A 142 -12.27 46.19 29.81
C HIS A 142 -13.05 45.45 28.72
N ARG A 143 -12.40 44.46 28.13
CA ARG A 143 -13.11 43.24 27.71
C ARG A 143 -12.34 41.99 28.11
N ARG A 144 -13.09 41.14 28.82
CA ARG A 144 -12.68 39.98 29.60
C ARG A 144 -12.01 38.92 28.73
N HIS A 145 -10.94 38.34 29.28
CA HIS A 145 -10.43 37.03 28.92
C HIS A 145 -11.55 35.99 29.07
N ILE A 146 -11.89 35.30 27.99
CA ILE A 146 -12.59 34.02 28.03
C ILE A 146 -11.57 32.97 27.63
N HIS A 147 -11.01 32.28 28.63
CA HIS A 147 -10.30 31.03 28.41
C HIS A 147 -11.34 29.98 28.02
N HIS A 148 -11.37 29.59 26.76
CA HIS A 148 -11.96 28.31 26.37
C HIS A 148 -10.99 27.21 26.80
N GLN A 149 -11.27 26.62 27.95
CA GLN A 149 -10.71 25.33 28.36
C GLN A 149 -11.26 24.26 27.41
N GLN A 150 -10.37 23.74 26.57
CA GLN A 150 -10.63 22.62 25.69
C GLN A 150 -10.54 21.32 26.53
N PRO A 151 -11.59 20.49 26.63
CA PRO A 151 -11.53 19.26 27.39
C PRO A 151 -10.60 18.22 26.73
N ASN A 152 -9.70 17.69 27.55
CA ASN A 152 -8.73 16.65 27.26
C ASN A 152 -9.45 15.29 26.99
N PRO A 153 -9.24 14.64 25.84
CA PRO A 153 -9.95 13.40 25.47
C PRO A 153 -9.39 12.11 26.10
N ARG A 154 -8.66 12.18 27.23
CA ARG A 154 -7.98 11.00 27.81
C ARG A 154 -8.80 10.14 28.79
N HIS A 155 -10.11 10.33 28.90
CA HIS A 155 -10.97 9.47 29.73
C HIS A 155 -12.24 9.03 29.00
N GLN A 156 -12.09 8.14 28.01
CA GLN A 156 -13.14 7.17 27.66
C GLN A 156 -12.48 5.81 27.43
N THR A 157 -11.99 5.25 28.52
CA THR A 157 -11.67 3.83 28.63
C THR A 157 -12.80 3.19 29.43
N LEU A 158 -13.26 2.03 28.96
CA LEU A 158 -13.98 1.02 29.75
C LEU A 158 -15.38 1.41 30.22
N ARG A 159 -16.38 1.09 29.39
CA ARG A 159 -17.60 0.36 29.79
C ARG A 159 -18.41 0.03 28.54
N LEU A 160 -19.08 -1.12 28.58
CA LEU A 160 -19.99 -1.69 27.58
C LEU A 160 -19.35 -2.46 26.43
N LEU A 161 -19.05 -3.73 26.70
CA LEU A 161 -19.45 -4.86 25.85
C LEU A 161 -19.18 -6.16 26.63
N GLN A 162 -19.97 -6.35 27.69
CA GLN A 162 -19.99 -7.56 28.48
C GLN A 162 -21.46 -7.97 28.68
N SER A 163 -22.16 -8.23 27.56
CA SER A 163 -23.51 -8.81 27.58
C SER A 163 -23.91 -9.24 26.16
N HIS A 164 -23.40 -10.38 25.71
CA HIS A 164 -24.10 -11.28 24.78
C HIS A 164 -23.16 -12.44 24.48
N TRP A 165 -23.42 -13.60 25.08
CA TRP A 165 -23.17 -14.97 24.60
C TRP A 165 -23.54 -15.91 25.77
N ARG A 166 -24.85 -16.16 25.90
CA ARG A 166 -25.40 -17.44 26.32
C ARG A 166 -26.08 -18.03 25.09
#